data_AF-A0A4Q3KL58-F1
#
_entry.id   AF-A0A4Q3KL58-F1
#
_cell.length_a   1.000
_cell.length_b   1.000
_cell.length_c   1.000
_cell.angle_alpha   90.00
_cell.angle_beta   90.00
_cell.angle_gamma   90.00
#
_symmetry.space_group_name_H-M   'P 1'
#
loop_
_entity.id
_entity.type
_entity.pdbx_description
1 polymer ?
#
loop_
_entity_poly.entity_id
_entity_poly.type
_entity_poly.pdbx_seq_one_letter_code
_entity_poly.pdbx_strand_id
1 'polypeptide(L)'
;MIIIEMLCLAPRGVAARPSDYALVGRFAQAQPDGLVLAWPASSIGATFLGTSLQVSIEDDEARQVGGESVHNVYDAFVDGCLTATLTVVPGVSLYLAADSLPPGVHTVWLRKRTEA
;
A
#
# COMPACT_ATOMS: atom_id res chain seq x y z
N MET A 1 8.35 -11.76 -1.51
CA MET A 1 7.82 -11.27 -0.22
C MET A 1 7.60 -9.78 -0.41
N ILE A 2 6.50 -9.23 0.11
CA ILE A 2 6.14 -7.83 -0.14
C ILE A 2 6.01 -7.15 1.20
N ILE A 3 6.78 -6.10 1.48
CA ILE A 3 6.67 -5.34 2.73
C ILE A 3 6.01 -4.00 2.40
N ILE A 4 4.88 -3.69 3.06
CA ILE A 4 4.19 -2.41 2.86
C ILE A 4 4.31 -1.57 4.11
N GLU A 5 4.86 -0.37 3.96
CA GLU A 5 4.87 0.69 4.96
C GLU A 5 4.10 1.91 4.44
N MET A 6 3.13 2.41 5.21
CA MET A 6 2.35 3.58 4.82
C MET A 6 2.98 4.86 5.39
N LEU A 7 3.44 5.76 4.51
CA LEU A 7 4.08 7.01 4.91
C LEU A 7 3.20 8.21 4.55
N CYS A 8 2.48 8.75 5.54
CA CYS A 8 1.69 9.96 5.34
C CYS A 8 2.60 11.21 5.27
N LEU A 9 2.57 11.95 4.16
CA LEU A 9 3.19 13.28 4.07
C LEU A 9 2.25 14.35 4.65
N ALA A 10 2.11 14.32 5.98
CA ALA A 10 1.66 15.48 6.77
C ALA A 10 2.91 16.27 7.21
N PRO A 11 2.81 17.54 7.69
CA PRO A 11 3.97 18.29 8.20
C PRO A 11 4.68 17.59 9.40
N ARG A 12 4.11 16.49 9.90
CA ARG A 12 4.82 15.47 10.65
C ARG A 12 4.53 14.13 9.98
N GLY A 13 5.51 13.59 9.24
CA GLY A 13 5.47 12.23 8.72
C GLY A 13 5.42 11.26 9.89
N VAL A 14 4.21 10.88 10.30
CA VAL A 14 4.00 9.81 11.26
C VAL A 14 3.80 8.55 10.43
N ALA A 15 4.78 7.64 10.50
CA ALA A 15 4.57 6.26 10.09
C ALA A 15 3.40 5.72 10.91
N ALA A 16 2.33 5.28 10.24
CA ALA A 16 1.20 4.71 10.96
C ALA A 16 1.65 3.41 11.65
N ARG A 17 1.22 3.20 12.89
CA ARG A 17 1.64 2.03 13.69
C ARG A 17 0.80 0.82 13.31
N PRO A 18 1.29 -0.43 13.51
CA PRO A 18 0.50 -1.65 13.30
C PRO A 18 -0.90 -1.65 13.95
N SER A 19 -1.08 -0.95 15.08
CA SER A 19 -2.36 -0.78 15.78
C SER A 19 -3.36 0.18 15.10
N ASP A 20 -2.91 0.97 14.13
CA ASP A 20 -3.69 1.99 13.44
C ASP A 20 -4.22 1.51 12.08
N TYR A 21 -3.90 0.26 11.70
CA TYR A 21 -4.31 -0.34 10.44
C TYR A 21 -5.43 -1.37 10.62
N ALA A 22 -6.33 -1.39 9.64
CA ALA A 22 -7.27 -2.49 9.44
C ALA A 22 -6.70 -3.45 8.39
N LEU A 23 -6.62 -4.75 8.71
CA LEU A 23 -6.08 -5.76 7.82
C LEU A 23 -7.19 -6.73 7.39
N VAL A 24 -7.37 -6.90 6.08
CA VAL A 24 -8.33 -7.85 5.50
C VAL A 24 -7.57 -8.82 4.61
N GLY A 25 -7.42 -10.06 5.05
CA GLY A 25 -6.66 -11.09 4.32
C GLY A 25 -5.69 -11.84 5.21
N ARG A 26 -4.69 -12.47 4.60
CA ARG A 26 -3.62 -13.18 5.32
C ARG A 26 -2.36 -12.33 5.33
N PHE A 27 -1.99 -11.91 6.53
CA PHE A 27 -0.80 -11.11 6.77
C PHE A 27 0.15 -11.85 7.71
N ALA A 28 1.45 -11.69 7.47
CA ALA A 28 2.50 -12.09 8.39
C ALA A 28 3.32 -10.86 8.76
N GLN A 29 3.69 -10.74 10.03
CA GLN A 29 4.62 -9.71 10.46
C GLN A 29 6.05 -10.18 10.12
N ALA A 30 6.72 -9.51 9.20
CA ALA A 30 8.10 -9.84 8.82
C ALA A 30 9.13 -8.97 9.57
N GLN A 31 8.76 -7.73 9.90
CA GLN A 31 9.56 -6.77 10.64
C GLN A 31 8.67 -6.04 11.65
N PRO A 32 9.21 -5.34 12.66
CA PRO A 32 8.41 -4.61 13.65
C PRO A 32 7.36 -3.70 13.02
N ASP A 33 7.71 -3.03 11.91
CA ASP A 33 6.86 -2.09 11.19
C ASP A 33 6.44 -2.57 9.78
N GLY A 34 6.86 -3.78 9.39
CA GLY A 34 6.66 -4.33 8.05
C GLY A 34 5.72 -5.53 8.02
N LEU A 35 4.63 -5.41 7.25
CA LEU A 35 3.66 -6.48 7.01
C LEU A 35 3.85 -7.12 5.64
N VAL A 36 3.73 -8.45 5.59
CA VAL A 36 3.79 -9.25 4.36
C VAL A 36 2.44 -9.80 3.98
N LEU A 37 2.12 -9.68 2.69
CA LEU A 37 0.96 -10.29 2.04
C LEU A 37 1.35 -10.92 0.70
N ALA A 38 0.54 -11.86 0.24
CA ALA A 38 0.73 -12.53 -1.06
C ALA A 38 -0.57 -12.70 -1.83
N TRP A 39 -1.69 -12.89 -1.11
CA TRP A 39 -2.96 -13.27 -1.72
C TRP A 39 -3.69 -12.10 -2.38
N PRO A 40 -4.40 -12.34 -3.50
CA PRO A 40 -5.26 -11.33 -4.11
C PRO A 40 -6.35 -10.88 -3.13
N ALA A 41 -6.85 -9.67 -3.33
CA ALA A 41 -7.83 -8.99 -2.48
C ALA A 41 -7.39 -8.73 -1.01
N SER A 42 -6.16 -9.11 -0.63
CA SER A 42 -5.56 -8.65 0.61
C SER A 42 -5.56 -7.12 0.64
N SER A 43 -6.07 -6.55 1.72
CA SER A 43 -6.27 -5.11 1.84
C SER A 43 -5.75 -4.56 3.15
N ILE A 44 -5.11 -3.40 3.08
CA ILE A 44 -4.61 -2.63 4.23
C ILE A 44 -5.39 -1.32 4.27
N GLY A 45 -6.10 -1.07 5.36
CA GLY A 45 -6.83 0.16 5.60
C GLY A 45 -6.16 1.02 6.67
N ALA A 46 -6.17 2.34 6.51
CA ALA A 46 -5.71 3.27 7.52
C ALA A 46 -6.44 4.62 7.45
N THR A 47 -6.27 5.44 8.48
CA THR A 47 -6.73 6.83 8.51
C THR A 47 -5.53 7.76 8.53
N PHE A 48 -5.57 8.83 7.75
CA PHE A 48 -4.50 9.84 7.71
C PHE A 48 -5.06 11.27 7.72
N LEU A 49 -4.27 12.22 8.19
CA LEU A 49 -4.59 13.65 8.16
C LEU A 49 -3.66 14.34 7.16
N GLY A 50 -4.20 14.97 6.13
CA GLY A 50 -3.37 15.66 5.14
C GLY A 50 -4.12 15.98 3.87
N THR A 51 -3.34 16.20 2.80
CA THR A 51 -3.83 16.47 1.44
C THR A 51 -3.28 15.46 0.42
N SER A 52 -2.39 14.57 0.84
CA SER A 52 -1.78 13.55 -0.02
C SER A 52 -1.29 12.37 0.82
N LEU A 53 -1.09 11.23 0.17
CA LEU A 53 -0.60 10.01 0.77
C LEU A 53 0.36 9.30 -0.17
N GLN A 54 1.52 8.89 0.37
CA GLN A 54 2.42 7.96 -0.29
C GLN A 54 2.48 6.64 0.49
N VAL A 55 2.73 5.57 -0.23
CA VAL A 55 2.92 4.24 0.35
C VAL A 55 4.28 3.71 -0.11
N SER A 56 5.08 3.24 0.82
CA SER A 56 6.31 2.52 0.56
C SER A 56 5.96 1.05 0.39
N ILE A 57 6.32 0.47 -0.74
CA ILE A 57 6.13 -0.94 -1.02
C ILE A 57 7.48 -1.51 -1.45
N GLU A 58 7.93 -2.53 -0.74
CA GLU A 58 9.00 -3.43 -1.12
C GLU A 58 8.37 -4.64 -1.81
N ASP A 59 8.79 -4.96 -3.03
CA ASP A 59 8.40 -6.19 -3.72
C ASP A 59 9.63 -7.01 -4.09
N ASP A 60 9.78 -8.21 -3.51
CA ASP A 60 10.88 -9.11 -3.86
C ASP A 60 10.58 -9.98 -5.10
N GLU A 61 9.36 -9.91 -5.66
CA GLU A 61 8.99 -10.75 -6.80
C GLU A 61 9.46 -10.14 -8.13
N ALA A 62 10.65 -10.55 -8.57
CA ALA A 62 10.99 -10.54 -9.99
C ALA A 62 10.32 -11.74 -10.70
N ARG A 63 8.98 -11.79 -10.70
CA ARG A 63 8.24 -12.89 -11.34
C ARG A 63 8.23 -12.70 -12.85
N GLN A 64 8.47 -13.78 -13.60
CA GLN A 64 8.30 -13.79 -15.04
C GLN A 64 7.30 -14.86 -15.47
N VAL A 65 6.43 -14.54 -16.42
CA VAL A 65 5.48 -15.47 -17.05
C VAL A 65 5.65 -15.35 -18.56
N GLY A 66 5.99 -16.45 -19.23
CA GLY A 66 6.23 -16.44 -20.67
C GLY A 66 7.44 -15.59 -21.12
N GLY A 67 8.35 -15.25 -20.20
CA GLY A 67 9.51 -14.38 -20.46
C GLY A 67 9.25 -12.89 -20.20
N GLU A 68 8.03 -12.50 -19.83
CA GLU A 68 7.69 -11.13 -19.47
C GLU A 68 7.66 -10.95 -17.96
N SER A 69 8.14 -9.80 -17.48
CA SER A 69 8.06 -9.42 -16.07
C SER A 69 6.61 -9.17 -15.68
N VAL A 70 6.17 -9.81 -14.59
CA VAL A 70 4.84 -9.63 -14.01
C VAL A 70 4.99 -8.88 -12.70
N HIS A 71 4.25 -7.79 -12.60
CA HIS A 71 4.28 -6.87 -11.48
C HIS A 71 3.04 -7.01 -10.62
N ASN A 72 3.19 -6.86 -9.31
CA ASN A 72 2.04 -6.78 -8.43
C ASN A 72 1.29 -5.47 -8.64
N VAL A 73 -0.04 -5.54 -8.67
CA VAL A 73 -0.89 -4.36 -8.88
C VAL A 73 -1.77 -4.16 -7.66
N TYR A 74 -1.87 -2.91 -7.21
CA TYR A 74 -2.69 -2.50 -6.09
C TYR A 74 -3.64 -1.38 -6.49
N ASP A 75 -4.85 -1.41 -5.98
CA ASP A 75 -5.77 -0.27 -6.07
C ASP A 75 -5.76 0.48 -4.73
N ALA A 76 -5.60 1.79 -4.79
CA ALA A 76 -5.75 2.69 -3.65
C ALA A 76 -7.14 3.35 -3.71
N PHE A 77 -7.92 3.14 -2.67
CA PHE A 77 -9.21 3.78 -2.48
C PHE A 77 -9.11 4.79 -1.35
N VAL A 78 -9.34 6.08 -1.62
CA VAL A 78 -9.42 7.12 -0.58
C VAL A 78 -10.86 7.58 -0.42
N ASP A 79 -11.34 7.58 0.82
CA ASP A 79 -12.72 7.89 1.18
C ASP A 79 -13.75 7.09 0.36
N GLY A 80 -13.40 5.85 0.03
CA GLY A 80 -14.22 4.93 -0.76
C GLY A 80 -14.11 5.09 -2.28
N CYS A 81 -13.38 6.09 -2.77
CA CYS A 81 -13.18 6.35 -4.20
C CYS A 81 -11.83 5.80 -4.67
N LEU A 82 -11.79 5.12 -5.82
CA LEU A 82 -10.53 4.70 -6.44
C LEU A 82 -9.73 5.94 -6.86
N THR A 83 -8.57 6.16 -6.25
CA THR A 83 -7.70 7.32 -6.53
C THR A 83 -6.47 6.95 -7.33
N ALA A 84 -5.94 5.73 -7.17
CA ALA A 84 -4.77 5.28 -7.92
C ALA A 84 -4.78 3.77 -8.13
N THR A 85 -4.15 3.33 -9.22
CA THR A 85 -3.76 1.94 -9.44
C THR A 85 -2.24 1.89 -9.54
N LEU A 86 -1.60 1.21 -8.60
CA LEU A 86 -0.16 1.17 -8.39
C LEU A 86 0.38 -0.13 -8.99
N THR A 87 1.20 -0.02 -10.04
CA THR A 87 1.99 -1.15 -10.56
C THR A 87 3.34 -1.15 -9.85
N VAL A 88 3.57 -2.16 -9.03
CA VAL A 88 4.73 -2.25 -8.15
C VAL A 88 5.88 -2.96 -8.85
N VAL A 89 7.03 -2.30 -8.90
CA VAL A 89 8.26 -2.86 -9.45
C VAL A 89 9.10 -3.50 -8.35
N PRO A 90 9.96 -4.48 -8.69
CA PRO A 90 10.83 -5.11 -7.71
C PRO A 90 11.72 -4.11 -6.96
N GLY A 91 11.94 -4.36 -5.68
CA GLY A 91 12.65 -3.49 -4.74
C GLY A 91 11.73 -2.56 -3.96
N VAL A 92 12.33 -1.66 -3.17
CA VAL A 92 11.60 -0.66 -2.37
C VAL A 92 11.29 0.57 -3.22
N SER A 93 10.04 1.02 -3.22
CA SER A 93 9.62 2.23 -3.94
C SER A 93 8.48 2.95 -3.24
N LEU A 94 8.43 4.27 -3.41
CA LEU A 94 7.33 5.12 -2.94
C LEU A 94 6.32 5.34 -4.06
N TYR A 95 5.05 5.10 -3.75
CA TYR A 95 3.95 5.24 -4.68
C TYR A 95 2.92 6.25 -4.16
N LEU A 96 2.48 7.15 -5.03
CA LEU A 96 1.46 8.13 -4.71
C LEU A 96 0.08 7.46 -4.73
N ALA A 97 -0.52 7.27 -3.56
CA ALA A 97 -1.84 6.66 -3.43
C ALA A 97 -2.96 7.69 -3.60
N ALA A 98 -2.71 8.95 -3.20
CA ALA A 98 -3.58 10.08 -3.46
C ALA A 98 -2.81 11.40 -3.35
N ASP A 99 -3.29 12.42 -4.06
CA ASP A 99 -2.84 13.79 -3.95
C ASP A 99 -4.01 14.77 -4.01
N SER A 100 -3.71 16.05 -3.82
CA SER A 100 -4.64 17.16 -4.07
C SER A 100 -5.98 17.05 -3.31
N LEU A 101 -5.99 16.33 -2.19
CA LEU A 101 -7.17 16.19 -1.35
C LEU A 101 -7.43 17.48 -0.57
N PRO A 102 -8.69 17.82 -0.27
CA PRO A 102 -9.00 18.89 0.68
C PRO A 102 -8.29 18.64 2.02
N PRO A 103 -7.79 19.66 2.72
CA PRO A 103 -7.18 19.46 4.03
C PRO A 103 -8.16 18.80 5.00
N GLY A 104 -7.82 17.61 5.50
CA GLY A 104 -8.73 16.88 6.37
C GLY A 104 -8.24 15.50 6.76
N VAL A 105 -9.11 14.81 7.51
CA VAL A 105 -8.94 13.39 7.84
C VAL A 105 -9.55 12.57 6.71
N HIS A 106 -8.77 11.61 6.21
CA HIS A 106 -9.13 10.73 5.13
C HIS A 106 -8.91 9.28 5.52
N THR A 107 -9.69 8.39 4.91
CA THR A 107 -9.49 6.95 4.99
C THR A 107 -8.86 6.45 3.71
N VAL A 108 -7.97 5.48 3.80
CA VAL A 108 -7.42 4.79 2.63
C VAL A 108 -7.58 3.28 2.79
N TRP A 109 -7.81 2.61 1.66
CA TRP A 109 -7.70 1.18 1.51
C TRP A 109 -6.79 0.86 0.33
N LEU A 110 -5.67 0.20 0.59
CA LEU A 110 -4.81 -0.36 -0.44
C LEU A 110 -5.14 -1.84 -0.63
N ARG A 111 -5.56 -2.24 -1.83
CA ARG A 111 -6.02 -3.61 -2.15
C ARG A 111 -5.18 -4.24 -3.24
N LYS A 112 -4.60 -5.42 -2.99
CA LYS A 112 -3.90 -6.21 -4.02
C LYS A 112 -4.89 -6.75 -5.06
N ARG A 113 -4.61 -6.55 -6.34
CA ARG A 113 -5.38 -7.11 -7.46
C ARG A 113 -4.83 -8.44 -7.95
N THR A 114 -3.51 -8.57 -7.98
CA THR A 114 -2.82 -9.70 -8.59
C THR A 114 -2.89 -10.95 -7.73
N GLU A 115 -2.95 -12.12 -8.38
CA GLU A 115 -2.85 -13.40 -7.70
C GLU A 115 -1.44 -13.65 -7.14
N ALA A 116 -1.32 -14.71 -6.35
CA ALA A 116 -0.06 -15.13 -5.73
C ALA A 116 0.81 -15.98 -6.67
#